data_AF-A0AAV2IL93-F1
#
_entry.id   AF-A0AAV2IL93-F1
#
_cell.length_a   1.000
_cell.length_b   1.000
_cell.length_c   1.000
_cell.angle_alpha   90.00
_cell.angle_beta   90.00
_cell.angle_gamma   90.00
#
_symmetry.space_group_name_H-M   'P 1'
#
loop_
_entity.id
_entity.type
_entity.pdbx_description
1 polymer ?
#
loop_
_entity_poly.entity_id
_entity_poly.type
_entity_poly.pdbx_seq_one_letter_code
_entity_poly.pdbx_strand_id
1 'polypeptide(L)'
;MLLFDHNVVKISDFGLARRVGQADVYERTRKGLLPVRWMSPESLFYSQFSQMSDVWSYGVFLWELVTLGSTPYPGLNTNDVLDKIKEEELLTCPPHSSDVV
;
A
#
# COMPACT_ATOMS: atom_id res chain seq x y z
N MET A 1 10.12 5.80 -2.40
CA MET A 1 10.72 6.90 -1.61
C MET A 1 12.22 6.87 -1.80
N LEU A 2 12.88 8.02 -1.66
CA LEU A 2 14.33 8.14 -1.72
C LEU A 2 14.83 8.89 -0.47
N LEU A 3 15.95 8.44 0.07
CA LEU A 3 16.66 9.10 1.17
C LEU A 3 17.70 10.07 0.58
N PHE A 4 17.60 11.34 0.94
CA PHE A 4 18.52 12.40 0.58
C PHE A 4 19.41 12.76 1.77
N ASP A 5 20.37 13.67 1.53
CA ASP A 5 21.24 14.22 2.56
C ASP A 5 20.45 14.72 3.78
N HIS A 6 21.08 14.63 4.95
CA HIS A 6 20.49 15.04 6.24
C HIS A 6 19.23 14.25 6.63
N ASN A 7 19.15 12.97 6.24
CA ASN A 7 18.02 12.09 6.54
C ASN A 7 16.66 12.60 6.01
N VAL A 8 16.68 13.37 4.93
CA VAL A 8 15.46 13.88 4.30
C VAL A 8 14.87 12.81 3.39
N VAL A 9 13.65 12.36 3.69
CA VAL A 9 12.93 11.39 2.85
C VAL A 9 12.00 12.12 1.89
N LYS A 10 12.01 11.73 0.62
CA LYS A 10 11.10 12.26 -0.40
C LYS A 10 10.34 11.14 -1.10
N ILE A 11 9.06 11.40 -1.38
CA ILE A 11 8.25 10.54 -2.25
C ILE A 11 8.77 10.69 -3.69
N SER A 12 8.84 9.57 -4.39
CA SER A 12 9.37 9.45 -5.75
C SER A 12 8.46 8.51 -6.55
N ASP A 13 8.72 8.39 -7.85
CA ASP A 13 7.98 7.52 -8.77
C ASP A 13 6.50 7.89 -8.94
N PHE A 14 6.27 9.02 -9.60
CA PHE A 14 4.93 9.52 -9.93
C PHE A 14 4.36 8.93 -11.24
N GLY A 15 4.95 7.84 -11.79
CA GLY A 15 4.53 7.28 -13.08
C GLY A 15 3.09 6.74 -13.09
N LEU A 16 2.61 6.32 -11.93
CA LEU A 16 1.23 5.87 -11.71
C LEU A 16 0.34 6.94 -11.07
N ALA A 17 0.90 8.07 -10.62
CA ALA A 17 0.15 9.12 -9.95
C ALA A 17 -0.91 9.72 -10.89
N ARG A 18 -2.04 10.13 -10.31
CA ARG A 18 -3.17 10.74 -11.02
C ARG A 18 -3.66 11.96 -10.25
N ARG A 19 -4.07 12.99 -10.99
CA ARG A 19 -4.73 14.15 -10.38
C ARG A 19 -6.18 13.77 -10.09
N VAL A 20 -6.58 13.90 -8.82
CA VAL A 20 -7.99 13.76 -8.43
C VAL A 20 -8.76 14.92 -9.06
N GLY A 21 -9.83 14.58 -9.80
CA GLY A 21 -10.70 15.53 -10.50
C GLY A 21 -11.85 16.00 -9.61
N GLN A 22 -13.04 16.19 -10.20
CA GLN A 22 -14.26 16.45 -9.42
C GLN A 22 -14.81 15.21 -8.70
N ALA A 23 -14.47 14.01 -9.17
CA ALA A 23 -14.77 12.77 -8.48
C ALA A 23 -13.57 12.39 -7.61
N ASP A 24 -13.82 12.15 -6.31
CA ASP A 24 -12.83 11.71 -5.33
C ASP A 24 -12.32 10.28 -5.58
N VAL A 25 -12.93 9.58 -6.53
CA VAL A 25 -12.60 8.22 -6.95
C VAL A 25 -12.26 8.21 -8.43
N TYR A 26 -11.14 7.57 -8.75
CA TYR A 26 -10.68 7.30 -10.10
C TYR A 26 -10.76 5.81 -10.40
N GLU A 27 -11.38 5.46 -11.53
CA GLU A 27 -11.39 4.08 -12.04
C GLU A 27 -10.31 3.88 -13.09
N ARG A 28 -9.47 2.85 -12.90
CA ARG A 28 -8.41 2.53 -13.85
C ARG A 28 -8.94 1.67 -15.00
N THR A 29 -8.83 2.17 -16.22
CA THR A 29 -9.25 1.46 -17.45
C THR A 29 -8.14 0.65 -18.13
N ARG A 30 -6.86 0.89 -17.82
CA ARG A 30 -5.72 0.18 -18.44
C ARG A 30 -5.18 -0.95 -17.55
N LYS A 31 -5.02 -2.14 -18.13
CA LYS A 31 -4.33 -3.27 -17.50
C LYS A 31 -2.81 -3.03 -17.49
N GLY A 32 -2.17 -3.35 -16.37
CA GLY A 32 -0.73 -3.29 -16.19
C GLY A 32 -0.34 -3.90 -14.85
N LEU A 33 0.94 -4.21 -14.67
CA LEU A 33 1.44 -4.74 -13.40
C LEU A 33 1.17 -3.74 -12.27
N LEU A 34 0.68 -4.24 -11.14
CA LEU A 34 0.38 -3.46 -9.95
C LEU A 34 0.98 -4.13 -8.71
N PRO A 35 1.36 -3.34 -7.70
CA PRO A 35 1.93 -3.85 -6.47
C PRO A 35 0.81 -4.38 -5.54
N VAL A 36 0.29 -5.58 -5.80
CA VAL A 36 -0.88 -6.18 -5.12
C VAL A 36 -0.84 -6.05 -3.59
N ARG A 37 0.33 -6.29 -2.96
CA ARG A 37 0.48 -6.28 -1.49
C ARG A 37 0.30 -4.90 -0.84
N TRP A 38 0.38 -3.82 -1.63
CA TRP A 38 0.22 -2.44 -1.15
C TRP A 38 -1.14 -1.84 -1.53
N MET A 39 -1.96 -2.53 -2.32
CA MET A 39 -3.23 -2.02 -2.79
C MET A 39 -4.35 -2.25 -1.76
N SER A 40 -5.27 -1.29 -1.66
CA SER A 40 -6.48 -1.43 -0.86
C SER A 40 -7.48 -2.42 -1.48
N PRO A 41 -8.44 -2.94 -0.69
CA PRO A 41 -9.46 -3.85 -1.20
C PRO A 41 -10.23 -3.27 -2.39
N GLU A 42 -10.61 -1.99 -2.34
CA GLU A 42 -11.34 -1.34 -3.43
C GLU A 42 -10.50 -1.14 -4.69
N SER A 43 -9.19 -0.89 -4.54
CA SER A 43 -8.26 -0.86 -5.65
C SER A 43 -8.06 -2.24 -6.28
N LEU A 44 -8.05 -3.31 -5.47
CA LEU A 44 -7.85 -4.69 -5.92
C LEU A 44 -9.07 -5.26 -6.64
N PHE A 45 -10.26 -5.10 -6.07
CA PHE A 45 -11.47 -5.77 -6.54
C PHE A 45 -12.31 -4.92 -7.48
N TYR A 46 -12.25 -3.59 -7.36
CA TYR A 46 -13.07 -2.67 -8.15
C TYR A 46 -12.25 -1.72 -9.03
N SER A 47 -10.91 -1.79 -8.99
CA SER A 47 -10.03 -0.86 -9.71
C SER A 47 -10.30 0.62 -9.38
N GLN A 48 -10.78 0.88 -8.16
CA GLN A 48 -11.09 2.21 -7.64
C GLN A 48 -9.93 2.74 -6.80
N PHE A 49 -9.48 3.94 -7.13
CA PHE A 49 -8.37 4.62 -6.46
C PHE A 49 -8.85 5.96 -5.93
N SER A 50 -8.51 6.26 -4.68
CA SER A 50 -8.88 7.48 -3.98
C SER A 50 -7.78 7.89 -3.00
N GLN A 51 -7.95 9.02 -2.33
CA GLN A 51 -7.05 9.38 -1.23
C GLN A 51 -7.06 8.32 -0.12
N MET A 52 -8.18 7.61 0.08
CA MET A 52 -8.28 6.56 1.11
C MET A 52 -7.54 5.28 0.71
N SER A 53 -7.49 4.95 -0.59
CA SER A 53 -6.64 3.84 -1.05
C SER A 53 -5.15 4.15 -0.84
N ASP A 54 -4.75 5.43 -0.98
CA ASP A 54 -3.39 5.85 -0.68
C ASP A 54 -3.07 5.76 0.83
N VAL A 55 -4.05 6.05 1.70
CA VAL A 55 -3.92 5.86 3.16
C VAL A 55 -3.69 4.38 3.52
N TRP A 56 -4.38 3.45 2.85
CA TRP A 56 -4.10 2.02 3.00
C TRP A 56 -2.66 1.67 2.62
N SER A 57 -2.22 2.09 1.43
CA SER A 57 -0.83 1.87 0.98
C SER A 57 0.20 2.47 1.94
N TYR A 58 -0.13 3.61 2.55
CA TYR A 58 0.69 4.22 3.60
C TYR A 58 0.77 3.36 4.88
N GLY A 59 -0.32 2.69 5.28
CA GLY A 59 -0.30 1.73 6.38
C GLY A 59 0.63 0.54 6.12
N VAL A 60 0.59 -0.03 4.91
CA VAL A 60 1.53 -1.09 4.48
C VAL A 60 2.97 -0.55 4.47
N PHE A 61 3.19 0.69 4.03
CA PHE A 61 4.50 1.33 4.09
C PHE A 61 5.02 1.51 5.52
N LEU A 62 4.17 1.92 6.47
CA LEU A 62 4.56 2.01 7.89
C LEU A 62 4.98 0.65 8.43
N TRP A 63 4.25 -0.41 8.07
CA TRP A 63 4.61 -1.78 8.43
C TRP A 63 6.00 -2.16 7.86
N GLU A 64 6.27 -1.84 6.60
CA GLU A 64 7.57 -2.06 5.95
C GLU A 64 8.69 -1.29 6.68
N LEU A 65 8.43 -0.04 7.09
CA LEU A 65 9.38 0.80 7.80
C LEU A 65 9.78 0.22 9.16
N VAL A 66 8.81 -0.19 9.99
CA VAL A 66 9.07 -0.73 11.34
C VAL A 66 9.63 -2.15 11.31
N THR A 67 9.45 -2.87 10.20
CA THR A 67 10.04 -4.19 9.95
C THR A 67 11.38 -4.11 9.21
N LEU A 68 11.96 -2.91 9.09
CA LEU A 68 13.25 -2.64 8.47
C LEU A 68 13.33 -3.13 7.01
N GLY A 69 12.25 -2.93 6.25
CA GLY A 69 12.17 -3.29 4.83
C GLY A 69 11.71 -4.72 4.55
N SER A 70 11.00 -5.35 5.49
CA SER A 70 10.47 -6.70 5.24
C SER A 70 9.36 -6.68 4.18
N THR A 71 9.21 -7.78 3.44
CA THR A 71 8.13 -7.94 2.46
C THR A 71 6.79 -8.09 3.16
N PRO A 72 5.76 -7.25 2.87
CA PRO A 72 4.41 -7.41 3.41
C PRO A 72 3.84 -8.78 3.07
N TYR A 73 3.14 -9.42 4.01
CA TYR A 73 2.61 -10.79 3.89
C TYR A 73 3.72 -11.81 3.53
N PRO A 74 4.75 -11.95 4.38
CA PRO A 74 5.92 -12.76 4.06
C PRO A 74 5.55 -14.23 3.84
N GLY A 75 6.16 -14.85 2.82
CA GLY A 75 5.95 -16.27 2.49
C GLY A 75 4.65 -16.60 1.73
N LEU A 76 3.73 -15.65 1.60
CA LEU A 76 2.47 -15.84 0.85
C LEU A 76 2.67 -15.55 -0.64
N ASN A 77 1.94 -16.23 -1.52
CA ASN A 77 1.87 -15.86 -2.94
C ASN A 77 0.80 -14.79 -3.20
N THR A 78 0.68 -14.28 -4.43
CA THR A 78 -0.29 -13.22 -4.76
C THR A 78 -1.74 -13.62 -4.48
N ASN A 79 -2.14 -14.85 -4.79
CA ASN A 79 -3.51 -15.32 -4.56
C ASN A 79 -3.79 -15.45 -3.06
N ASP A 80 -2.85 -15.99 -2.28
CA ASP A 80 -3.02 -16.09 -0.83
C ASP A 80 -3.20 -14.70 -0.18
N VAL A 81 -2.47 -13.68 -0.68
CA VAL A 81 -2.63 -12.29 -0.22
C VAL A 81 -4.01 -11.74 -0.58
N LEU A 82 -4.51 -12.03 -1.80
CA LEU A 82 -5.85 -11.61 -2.20
C LEU A 82 -6.91 -12.24 -1.31
N ASP A 83 -6.78 -13.52 -0.99
CA ASP A 83 -7.69 -14.23 -0.10
C ASP A 83 -7.66 -13.64 1.31
N LYS A 84 -6.47 -13.36 1.87
CA LYS A 84 -6.32 -12.68 3.17
C LYS A 84 -6.99 -11.31 3.22
N ILE A 85 -6.75 -10.49 2.20
CA ILE A 85 -7.35 -9.14 2.11
C ILE A 85 -8.88 -9.24 1.98
N LYS A 86 -9.38 -10.23 1.24
CA LYS A 86 -10.81 -10.49 1.08
C LYS A 86 -11.48 -10.94 2.39
N GLU A 87 -10.75 -11.66 3.23
CA GLU A 87 -11.16 -12.09 4.57
C GLU A 87 -10.94 -11.01 5.65
N GLU A 88 -10.51 -9.80 5.25
CA GLU A 88 -10.17 -8.69 6.14
C GLU A 88 -9.04 -9.02 7.16
N GLU A 89 -8.20 -10.01 6.83
CA GLU A 89 -7.03 -10.36 7.64
C GLU A 89 -5.84 -9.46 7.27
N LEU A 90 -5.56 -8.51 8.16
CA LEU A 90 -4.51 -7.51 7.99
C LEU A 90 -3.12 -8.02 8.43
N LEU A 91 -2.08 -7.26 8.09
CA LEU A 91 -0.71 -7.51 8.54
C LEU A 91 -0.65 -7.56 10.07
N THR A 92 0.10 -8.54 10.59
CA THR A 92 0.32 -8.67 12.03
C THR A 92 1.16 -7.51 12.56
N CYS A 93 0.93 -7.14 13.82
CA CYS A 93 1.67 -6.08 14.48
C CYS A 93 3.17 -6.46 14.57
N PRO A 94 4.09 -5.62 14.03
CA PRO A 94 5.53 -5.90 14.07
C PRO A 94 6.12 -5.84 15.49
N PRO A 95 7.18 -6.62 15.78
CA PRO A 95 7.76 -6.71 17.13
C PRO A 95 8.44 -5.43 17.63
N HIS A 96 8.80 -4.49 16.74
CA HIS A 96 9.39 -3.20 17.10
C HIS A 96 8.36 -2.04 17.10
N SER A 97 7.08 -2.37 16.93
CA SER A 97 6.02 -1.38 17.14
C SER A 97 6.01 -1.01 18.62
N SER A 98 6.05 0.28 18.92
CA SER A 98 5.79 0.74 20.28
C SER A 98 4.32 0.43 20.55
N ASP A 99 4.00 -0.29 21.63
CA ASP A 99 2.62 -0.38 22.11
C ASP A 99 2.19 1.02 22.58
N VAL A 100 1.67 1.82 21.66
CA VAL A 100 0.99 3.08 21.97
C VAL A 100 -0.47 2.76 22.21
N VAL A 101 -0.78 2.53 23.49
CA VAL A 101 -2.13 2.66 24.07
C VAL A 101 -2.49 4.13 24.15
#